data_AF-A0A644XYH2-F1
#
_entry.id   AF-A0A644XYH2-F1
#
_cell.length_a   1.000
_cell.length_b   1.000
_cell.length_c   1.000
_cell.angle_alpha   90.00
_cell.angle_beta   90.00
_cell.angle_gamma   90.00
#
_symmetry.space_group_name_H-M   'P 1'
#
loop_
_entity.id
_entity.type
_entity.pdbx_description
1 polymer ?
#
loop_
_entity_poly.entity_id
_entity_poly.type
_entity_poly.pdbx_seq_one_letter_code
_entity_poly.pdbx_strand_id
1 'polypeptide(L)'
;MLNGYSVSRPDVLPEVSITMNAAELKAEAVDTTMLWTGIPEELDWYITFVGEIMACNTNSQAAYGQGMSSMPYSASHTVVSVTTNANTVIVSNATASAFKPSMNVKLGSALGSGQTFADRLIQSITDNGDGNSTIVVDGDPFTTVVGYILHAHRQVTTSYEAEQIGEDCGFILHNGRSETQVENWINGIAGHGGNVYEFSFGLLRYDNYVYLCHDRYQFKHNDDPRNNSAFKNVGFFEQTDGGSYGWIKNMSMVGEAPYVMEWIQELGAGSTTHYADVAYYLAPSWRGTRIVLRRFGWSDGSGCGRRSLDGYNVLSASSWRVGWRASPSKLPK
;
A
#
# COMPACT_ATOMS: atom_id res chain seq x y z
N MET A 1 11.07 -30.68 -25.68
CA MET A 1 10.41 -29.77 -26.63
C MET A 1 9.58 -28.80 -25.82
N LEU A 2 9.94 -27.51 -25.87
CA LEU A 2 9.21 -26.40 -25.27
C LEU A 2 7.80 -26.31 -25.86
N ASN A 3 6.83 -25.88 -25.06
CA ASN A 3 5.83 -24.89 -25.47
C ASN A 3 4.96 -24.49 -24.27
N GLY A 4 4.91 -23.19 -23.95
CA GLY A 4 3.62 -22.60 -23.61
C GLY A 4 3.47 -21.75 -22.35
N TYR A 5 4.48 -21.51 -21.51
CA TYR A 5 4.32 -20.49 -20.46
C TYR A 5 4.79 -19.14 -20.98
N SER A 6 3.82 -18.38 -21.49
CA SER A 6 3.93 -16.94 -21.68
C SER A 6 4.33 -16.28 -20.35
N VAL A 7 5.32 -15.42 -20.45
CA VAL A 7 5.89 -14.59 -19.40
C VAL A 7 4.83 -13.59 -18.92
N SER A 8 4.28 -13.81 -17.74
CA SER A 8 3.69 -12.76 -16.89
C SER A 8 3.86 -13.22 -15.45
N ARG A 9 4.68 -12.53 -14.66
CA ARG A 9 4.85 -12.85 -13.23
C ARG A 9 3.46 -12.85 -12.58
N PRO A 10 3.01 -13.94 -11.96
CA PRO A 10 1.82 -13.93 -11.09
C PRO A 10 2.05 -13.06 -9.84
N ASP A 11 3.31 -12.72 -9.56
CA ASP A 11 3.80 -11.99 -8.38
C ASP A 11 4.21 -10.53 -8.73
N VAL A 12 3.27 -9.66 -9.07
CA VAL A 12 3.53 -8.22 -9.33
C VAL A 12 2.66 -7.28 -8.49
N LEU A 13 1.98 -7.82 -7.49
CA LEU A 13 1.09 -7.05 -6.62
C LEU A 13 1.81 -6.62 -5.32
N PRO A 14 1.55 -5.39 -4.82
CA PRO A 14 0.71 -4.36 -5.44
C PRO A 14 1.36 -3.80 -6.72
N GLU A 15 0.53 -3.40 -7.68
CA GLU A 15 0.97 -2.62 -8.82
C GLU A 15 0.86 -1.13 -8.49
N VAL A 16 1.85 -0.32 -8.87
CA VAL A 16 1.91 1.12 -8.59
C VAL A 16 2.10 1.94 -9.87
N SER A 17 2.12 3.27 -9.74
CA SER A 17 2.27 4.18 -10.88
C SER A 17 1.16 3.99 -11.91
N ILE A 18 -0.04 3.72 -11.41
CA ILE A 18 -1.25 3.48 -12.16
C ILE A 18 -2.34 4.43 -11.65
N THR A 19 -3.23 4.87 -12.54
CA THR A 19 -4.41 5.64 -12.14
C THR A 19 -5.51 4.70 -11.65
N MET A 20 -6.45 5.20 -10.85
CA MET A 20 -7.57 4.38 -10.37
C MET A 20 -8.36 3.76 -11.53
N ASN A 21 -8.71 4.54 -12.55
CA ASN A 21 -9.40 4.03 -13.74
C ASN A 21 -8.62 2.90 -14.45
N ALA A 22 -7.30 2.99 -14.52
CA ALA A 22 -6.49 1.92 -15.10
C ALA A 22 -6.41 0.68 -14.19
N ALA A 23 -6.38 0.86 -12.87
CA ALA A 23 -6.44 -0.24 -11.90
C ALA A 23 -7.76 -1.00 -11.99
N GLU A 24 -8.89 -0.29 -12.16
CA GLU A 24 -10.21 -0.90 -12.32
C GLU A 24 -10.35 -1.70 -13.60
N LEU A 25 -9.92 -1.15 -14.74
CA LEU A 25 -9.93 -1.88 -16.00
C LEU A 25 -9.11 -3.17 -15.92
N LYS A 26 -8.02 -3.16 -15.15
CA LYS A 26 -7.24 -4.37 -14.90
C LYS A 26 -7.96 -5.33 -13.97
N ALA A 27 -8.61 -4.85 -12.91
CA ALA A 27 -9.43 -5.68 -12.03
C ALA A 27 -10.58 -6.36 -12.79
N GLU A 28 -11.24 -5.64 -13.70
CA GLU A 28 -12.28 -6.21 -14.60
C GLU A 28 -11.71 -7.26 -15.55
N ALA A 29 -10.50 -7.06 -16.09
CA ALA A 29 -9.90 -7.99 -17.05
C ALA A 29 -9.44 -9.33 -16.44
N VAL A 30 -9.20 -9.38 -15.13
CA VAL A 30 -8.81 -10.61 -14.40
C VAL A 30 -10.03 -11.46 -14.02
N ASP A 31 -11.25 -10.91 -14.18
CA ASP A 31 -12.54 -11.55 -13.84
C ASP A 31 -13.00 -12.56 -14.92
N THR A 32 -12.29 -13.70 -15.04
CA THR A 32 -12.84 -14.87 -15.76
C THR A 32 -13.13 -16.07 -14.88
N THR A 33 -12.45 -16.22 -13.72
CA THR A 33 -12.64 -17.39 -12.81
C THR A 33 -12.10 -17.21 -11.38
N MET A 34 -11.52 -16.06 -11.01
CA MET A 34 -10.83 -15.88 -9.72
C MET A 34 -11.20 -14.55 -9.09
N LEU A 35 -11.47 -14.56 -7.78
CA LEU A 35 -11.80 -13.41 -6.92
C LEU A 35 -10.58 -12.52 -6.63
N TRP A 36 -9.86 -12.16 -7.68
CA TRP A 36 -8.79 -11.17 -7.68
C TRP A 36 -9.38 -9.78 -7.91
N THR A 37 -10.40 -9.41 -7.13
CA THR A 37 -10.94 -8.06 -7.21
C THR A 37 -10.12 -7.18 -6.29
N GLY A 38 -9.74 -5.98 -6.76
CA GLY A 38 -9.60 -4.87 -5.82
C GLY A 38 -10.92 -4.83 -5.06
N ILE A 39 -10.84 -5.04 -3.76
CA ILE A 39 -12.02 -5.30 -2.94
C ILE A 39 -12.87 -4.02 -3.01
N PRO A 40 -14.14 -4.08 -3.47
CA PRO A 40 -15.03 -2.92 -3.37
C PRO A 40 -15.00 -2.40 -1.93
N GLU A 41 -14.98 -1.08 -1.74
CA GLU A 41 -14.81 -0.48 -0.40
C GLU A 41 -15.72 -1.12 0.65
N GLU A 42 -16.95 -1.50 0.27
CA GLU A 42 -17.89 -2.19 1.14
C GLU A 42 -17.38 -3.54 1.65
N LEU A 43 -16.83 -4.41 0.80
CA LEU A 43 -16.30 -5.71 1.24
C LEU A 43 -15.05 -5.50 2.10
N ASP A 44 -14.22 -4.52 1.75
CA ASP A 44 -12.99 -4.14 2.44
C ASP A 44 -13.27 -3.68 3.89
N TRP A 45 -14.33 -2.88 4.03
CA TRP A 45 -14.97 -2.48 5.28
C TRP A 45 -15.46 -3.67 6.11
N TYR A 46 -16.24 -4.59 5.52
CA TYR A 46 -16.82 -5.71 6.26
C TYR A 46 -15.75 -6.63 6.84
N ILE A 47 -14.69 -6.91 6.06
CA ILE A 47 -13.55 -7.69 6.52
C ILE A 47 -12.84 -6.99 7.69
N THR A 48 -12.67 -5.68 7.61
CA THR A 48 -12.06 -4.89 8.70
C THR A 48 -12.88 -5.00 9.97
N PHE A 49 -14.20 -4.82 9.87
CA PHE A 49 -15.11 -4.92 11.02
C PHE A 49 -15.10 -6.32 11.65
N VAL A 50 -15.13 -7.38 10.84
CA VAL A 50 -15.02 -8.76 11.33
C VAL A 50 -13.65 -8.99 12.00
N GLY A 51 -12.56 -8.49 11.41
CA GLY A 51 -11.23 -8.50 11.99
C GLY A 51 -11.20 -7.95 13.42
N GLU A 52 -11.76 -6.77 13.63
CA GLU A 52 -11.72 -6.14 14.95
C GLU A 52 -12.58 -6.82 16.00
N ILE A 53 -13.74 -7.35 15.59
CA ILE A 53 -14.56 -8.18 16.46
C ILE A 53 -13.79 -9.43 16.90
N MET A 54 -13.10 -10.10 15.96
CA MET A 54 -12.29 -11.27 16.27
C MET A 54 -11.12 -10.93 17.21
N ALA A 55 -10.48 -9.78 17.01
CA ALA A 55 -9.40 -9.31 17.87
C ALA A 55 -9.88 -8.77 19.24
N CYS A 56 -11.16 -8.42 19.37
CA CYS A 56 -11.68 -7.57 20.43
C CYS A 56 -10.85 -6.28 20.61
N ASN A 57 -10.35 -5.72 19.51
CA ASN A 57 -9.42 -4.60 19.52
C ASN A 57 -9.56 -3.77 18.24
N THR A 58 -9.75 -2.46 18.40
CA THR A 58 -9.84 -1.51 17.28
C THR A 58 -8.47 -1.09 16.74
N ASN A 59 -7.39 -1.39 17.47
CA ASN A 59 -6.02 -1.20 16.99
C ASN A 59 -5.59 -2.45 16.21
N SER A 60 -5.94 -2.46 14.92
CA SER A 60 -5.64 -3.58 14.00
C SER A 60 -4.14 -3.89 13.93
N GLN A 61 -3.29 -2.87 14.03
CA GLN A 61 -1.84 -3.03 14.01
C GLN A 61 -1.33 -3.77 15.25
N ALA A 62 -1.92 -3.53 16.42
CA ALA A 62 -1.58 -4.26 17.64
C ALA A 62 -2.12 -5.70 17.64
N ALA A 63 -3.22 -5.96 16.92
CA ALA A 63 -3.85 -7.27 16.86
C ALA A 63 -3.20 -8.21 15.83
N TYR A 64 -2.87 -7.69 14.64
CA TYR A 64 -2.46 -8.50 13.48
C TYR A 64 -1.09 -8.11 12.91
N GLY A 65 -0.47 -7.10 13.49
CA GLY A 65 0.82 -6.56 13.10
C GLY A 65 0.71 -5.35 12.17
N GLN A 66 1.76 -4.53 12.15
CA GLN A 66 1.81 -3.26 11.40
C GLN A 66 1.91 -3.44 9.87
N GLY A 67 2.22 -4.64 9.40
CA GLY A 67 2.49 -4.89 7.99
C GLY A 67 3.73 -4.14 7.48
N MET A 68 3.83 -3.91 6.18
CA MET A 68 5.03 -3.32 5.59
C MET A 68 5.03 -1.80 5.73
N SER A 69 5.34 -1.29 6.92
CA SER A 69 5.24 0.14 7.26
C SER A 69 6.59 0.85 7.44
N SER A 70 7.67 0.09 7.67
CA SER A 70 8.98 0.62 8.08
C SER A 70 10.12 0.07 7.22
N MET A 71 9.95 0.18 5.91
CA MET A 71 10.96 -0.22 4.94
C MET A 71 12.07 0.84 4.80
N PRO A 72 13.31 0.45 4.44
CA PRO A 72 14.44 1.38 4.35
C PRO A 72 14.19 2.57 3.41
N TYR A 73 14.02 3.77 3.97
CA TYR A 73 13.74 4.97 3.19
C TYR A 73 14.42 6.19 3.82
N SER A 74 15.71 6.40 3.50
CA SER A 74 16.52 7.49 4.03
C SER A 74 17.43 8.08 2.97
N ALA A 75 17.61 9.40 3.00
CA ALA A 75 18.57 10.10 2.15
C ALA A 75 20.03 9.74 2.45
N SER A 76 20.31 9.13 3.62
CA SER A 76 21.65 8.68 4.00
C SER A 76 22.08 7.36 3.35
N HIS A 77 21.15 6.59 2.77
CA HIS A 77 21.42 5.30 2.16
C HIS A 77 22.09 5.45 0.78
N THR A 78 23.33 5.92 0.78
CA THR A 78 24.03 6.39 -0.42
C THR A 78 25.04 5.38 -0.95
N VAL A 79 25.19 5.35 -2.27
CA VAL A 79 26.28 4.64 -2.95
C VAL A 79 27.62 5.25 -2.57
N VAL A 80 28.56 4.41 -2.15
CA VAL A 80 29.91 4.84 -1.73
C VAL A 80 30.98 4.55 -2.77
N SER A 81 30.72 3.66 -3.73
CA SER A 81 31.66 3.35 -4.81
C SER A 81 30.93 3.07 -6.13
N VAL A 82 31.53 3.51 -7.23
CA VAL A 82 31.00 3.29 -8.59
C VAL A 82 31.22 1.84 -8.99
N THR A 83 30.17 1.25 -9.53
CA THR A 83 30.15 -0.03 -10.24
C THR A 83 29.73 0.27 -11.67
N THR A 84 30.35 -0.38 -12.66
CA THR A 84 30.04 -0.17 -14.08
C THR A 84 29.64 -1.48 -14.73
N ASN A 85 28.59 -1.44 -15.55
CA ASN A 85 28.03 -2.62 -16.24
C ASN A 85 27.89 -3.84 -15.33
N ALA A 86 27.36 -3.60 -14.11
CA ALA A 86 27.22 -4.60 -13.08
C ALA A 86 25.82 -4.58 -12.47
N ASN A 87 25.47 -5.63 -11.75
CA ASN A 87 24.22 -5.77 -11.01
C ASN A 87 24.37 -5.42 -9.53
N THR A 88 25.33 -4.55 -9.21
CA THR A 88 25.79 -4.34 -7.84
C THR A 88 25.74 -2.89 -7.42
N VAL A 89 25.39 -2.69 -6.16
CA VAL A 89 25.41 -1.38 -5.48
C VAL A 89 26.32 -1.53 -4.27
N ILE A 90 27.36 -0.71 -4.16
CA ILE A 90 28.26 -0.71 -3.01
C ILE A 90 27.85 0.43 -2.07
N VAL A 91 27.53 0.09 -0.83
CA VAL A 91 27.11 1.03 0.23
C VAL A 91 27.88 0.75 1.51
N SER A 92 27.81 1.64 2.51
CA SER A 92 28.40 1.36 3.83
C SER A 92 27.72 0.18 4.53
N ASN A 93 28.43 -0.52 5.43
CA ASN A 93 27.85 -1.62 6.23
C ASN A 93 26.62 -1.15 7.04
N ALA A 94 26.66 0.08 7.56
CA ALA A 94 25.53 0.69 8.25
C ALA A 94 24.30 0.80 7.34
N THR A 95 24.48 1.24 6.08
CA THR A 95 23.39 1.31 5.09
C THR A 95 22.89 -0.08 4.73
N ALA A 96 23.79 -1.02 4.43
CA ALA A 96 23.42 -2.38 4.05
C ALA A 96 22.63 -3.10 5.14
N SER A 97 22.90 -2.82 6.42
CA SER A 97 22.17 -3.43 7.54
C SER A 97 20.67 -3.12 7.57
N ALA A 98 20.24 -2.01 6.94
CA ALA A 98 18.83 -1.68 6.79
C ALA A 98 18.11 -2.61 5.79
N PHE A 99 18.82 -3.10 4.77
CA PHE A 99 18.23 -3.92 3.70
C PHE A 99 18.32 -5.42 4.00
N LYS A 100 17.49 -6.21 3.30
CA LYS A 100 17.44 -7.67 3.39
C LYS A 100 17.31 -8.27 1.98
N PRO A 101 17.84 -9.48 1.75
CA PRO A 101 17.52 -10.26 0.56
C PRO A 101 16.01 -10.36 0.34
N SER A 102 15.62 -10.44 -0.92
CA SER A 102 14.24 -10.40 -1.40
C SER A 102 13.50 -9.07 -1.15
N MET A 103 14.18 -7.97 -0.83
CA MET A 103 13.55 -6.64 -0.83
C MET A 103 13.55 -6.02 -2.23
N ASN A 104 12.41 -5.48 -2.65
CA ASN A 104 12.34 -4.62 -3.82
C ASN A 104 12.90 -3.23 -3.49
N VAL A 105 13.73 -2.69 -4.37
CA VAL A 105 14.45 -1.44 -4.18
C VAL A 105 14.47 -0.58 -5.44
N LYS A 106 14.79 0.70 -5.23
CA LYS A 106 14.99 1.75 -6.22
C LYS A 106 16.31 2.46 -5.99
N LEU A 107 16.91 2.96 -7.07
CA LEU A 107 18.12 3.75 -7.02
C LEU A 107 18.01 4.98 -7.93
N GLY A 108 18.32 6.13 -7.37
CA GLY A 108 18.27 7.39 -8.09
C GLY A 108 19.04 8.50 -7.39
N SER A 109 19.09 9.66 -8.03
CA SER A 109 19.82 10.85 -7.54
C SER A 109 19.16 11.53 -6.34
N ALA A 110 17.93 11.15 -6.01
CA ALA A 110 17.12 11.70 -4.93
C ALA A 110 16.27 10.58 -4.31
N LEU A 111 15.89 10.76 -3.05
CA LEU A 111 15.00 9.84 -2.35
C LEU A 111 13.63 9.79 -3.06
N GLY A 112 13.12 8.58 -3.34
CA GLY A 112 11.91 8.36 -4.13
C GLY A 112 12.13 8.31 -5.65
N SER A 113 13.34 8.61 -6.13
CA SER A 113 13.67 8.59 -7.55
C SER A 113 14.27 7.26 -8.01
N GLY A 114 14.01 6.87 -9.26
CA GLY A 114 14.45 5.60 -9.83
C GLY A 114 15.24 5.75 -11.14
N GLN A 115 16.03 6.82 -11.31
CA GLN A 115 16.68 7.10 -12.60
C GLN A 115 17.69 6.02 -13.02
N THR A 116 18.35 5.34 -12.08
CA THR A 116 19.25 4.22 -12.41
C THR A 116 18.45 2.94 -12.57
N PHE A 117 17.58 2.64 -11.61
CA PHE A 117 16.56 1.61 -11.75
C PHE A 117 15.35 1.93 -10.88
N ALA A 118 14.17 1.60 -11.40
CA ALA A 118 12.90 1.89 -10.76
C ALA A 118 12.29 0.68 -10.02
N ASP A 119 12.78 -0.54 -10.22
CA ASP A 119 12.26 -1.71 -9.53
C ASP A 119 13.24 -2.87 -9.71
N ARG A 120 13.91 -3.28 -8.63
CA ARG A 120 14.84 -4.43 -8.61
C ARG A 120 14.74 -5.19 -7.30
N LEU A 121 14.89 -6.50 -7.35
CA LEU A 121 14.89 -7.38 -6.19
C LEU A 121 16.33 -7.63 -5.71
N ILE A 122 16.60 -7.39 -4.42
CA ILE A 122 17.88 -7.76 -3.81
C ILE A 122 18.03 -9.29 -3.79
N GLN A 123 19.09 -9.78 -4.42
CA GLN A 123 19.45 -11.19 -4.44
C GLN A 123 20.34 -11.57 -3.26
N SER A 124 21.35 -10.75 -2.97
CA SER A 124 22.28 -10.99 -1.87
C SER A 124 22.91 -9.71 -1.35
N ILE A 125 23.41 -9.77 -0.14
CA ILE A 125 24.20 -8.71 0.51
C ILE A 125 25.45 -9.37 1.08
N THR A 126 26.63 -8.85 0.78
CA THR A 126 27.91 -9.40 1.23
C THR A 126 28.77 -8.28 1.81
N ASP A 127 29.25 -8.47 3.05
CA ASP A 127 30.24 -7.59 3.67
C ASP A 127 31.59 -7.80 2.97
N ASN A 128 32.20 -6.72 2.49
CA ASN A 128 33.47 -6.77 1.79
C ASN A 128 34.67 -6.79 2.77
N GLY A 129 34.44 -6.62 4.07
CA GLY A 129 35.49 -6.59 5.11
C GLY A 129 36.25 -5.26 5.19
N ASP A 130 35.79 -4.23 4.47
CA ASP A 130 36.42 -2.90 4.38
C ASP A 130 35.52 -1.77 4.91
N GLY A 131 34.45 -2.13 5.64
CA GLY A 131 33.42 -1.20 6.10
C GLY A 131 32.30 -0.94 5.08
N ASN A 132 32.39 -1.53 3.89
CA ASN A 132 31.37 -1.48 2.85
C ASN A 132 30.81 -2.87 2.55
N SER A 133 29.58 -2.87 2.04
CA SER A 133 28.88 -4.08 1.61
C SER A 133 28.48 -3.94 0.16
N THR A 134 28.52 -5.06 -0.55
CA THR A 134 28.00 -5.19 -1.91
C THR A 134 26.59 -5.75 -1.87
N ILE A 135 25.63 -5.01 -2.42
CA ILE A 135 24.24 -5.45 -2.62
C ILE A 135 24.10 -5.86 -4.09
N VAL A 136 23.71 -7.11 -4.33
CA VAL A 136 23.43 -7.64 -5.68
C VAL A 136 21.93 -7.59 -5.93
N VAL A 137 21.51 -7.07 -7.08
CA VAL A 137 20.09 -7.00 -7.49
C VAL A 137 19.85 -7.73 -8.82
N ASP A 138 18.60 -8.10 -9.09
CA ASP A 138 18.22 -8.80 -10.34
C ASP A 138 18.26 -7.89 -11.59
N GLY A 139 17.94 -8.46 -12.76
CA GLY A 139 17.71 -7.77 -14.04
C GLY A 139 18.97 -7.35 -14.83
N ASP A 140 18.83 -6.39 -15.75
CA ASP A 140 19.92 -5.92 -16.61
C ASP A 140 21.01 -5.13 -15.84
N PRO A 141 22.30 -5.25 -16.22
CA PRO A 141 23.38 -4.49 -15.61
C PRO A 141 23.23 -2.97 -15.75
N PHE A 142 23.82 -2.22 -14.82
CA PHE A 142 23.78 -0.76 -14.78
C PHE A 142 25.11 -0.18 -14.29
N THR A 143 25.21 1.15 -14.35
CA THR A 143 26.31 1.91 -13.76
C THR A 143 25.77 2.73 -12.59
N THR A 144 26.41 2.62 -11.43
CA THR A 144 26.06 3.43 -10.25
C THR A 144 26.81 4.75 -10.25
N VAL A 145 26.31 5.71 -9.47
CA VAL A 145 26.93 7.00 -9.24
C VAL A 145 27.02 7.21 -7.74
N VAL A 146 28.20 7.62 -7.24
CA VAL A 146 28.40 7.90 -5.81
C VAL A 146 27.42 8.98 -5.35
N GLY A 147 26.86 8.79 -4.16
CA GLY A 147 25.84 9.68 -3.59
C GLY A 147 24.42 9.41 -4.08
N TYR A 148 24.20 8.52 -5.06
CA TYR A 148 22.84 8.09 -5.39
C TYR A 148 22.24 7.30 -4.23
N ILE A 149 20.93 7.41 -4.06
CA ILE A 149 20.21 6.95 -2.87
C ILE A 149 19.47 5.66 -3.19
N LEU A 150 19.89 4.58 -2.53
CA LEU A 150 19.20 3.30 -2.51
C LEU A 150 18.07 3.36 -1.48
N HIS A 151 16.86 2.95 -1.87
CA HIS A 151 15.73 2.90 -0.95
C HIS A 151 14.76 1.79 -1.34
N ALA A 152 13.96 1.36 -0.37
CA ALA A 152 12.92 0.38 -0.59
C ALA A 152 11.87 0.92 -1.58
N HIS A 153 11.37 -0.02 -2.38
CA HIS A 153 10.22 0.18 -3.24
C HIS A 153 9.01 -0.63 -2.72
N ARG A 154 7.91 -0.66 -3.48
CA ARG A 154 6.77 -1.53 -3.19
C ARG A 154 7.29 -2.96 -3.08
N GLN A 155 6.84 -3.66 -2.08
CA GLN A 155 7.25 -5.04 -1.87
C GLN A 155 6.20 -5.96 -2.49
N VAL A 156 6.67 -7.00 -3.17
CA VAL A 156 5.76 -7.96 -3.79
C VAL A 156 5.29 -8.95 -2.74
N THR A 157 3.97 -9.12 -2.62
CA THR A 157 3.39 -10.24 -1.88
C THR A 157 3.51 -11.49 -2.75
N THR A 158 4.21 -12.51 -2.27
CA THR A 158 4.45 -13.74 -3.03
C THR A 158 3.37 -14.79 -2.76
N SER A 159 3.10 -15.67 -3.73
CA SER A 159 2.20 -16.81 -3.51
C SER A 159 2.67 -17.73 -2.37
N TYR A 160 3.98 -17.78 -2.12
CA TYR A 160 4.57 -18.51 -1.00
C TYR A 160 4.07 -18.00 0.36
N GLU A 161 4.08 -16.69 0.58
CA GLU A 161 3.56 -16.11 1.83
C GLU A 161 2.06 -16.40 2.01
N ALA A 162 1.30 -16.27 0.91
CA ALA A 162 -0.12 -16.59 0.88
C ALA A 162 -0.41 -18.07 1.20
N GLU A 163 0.43 -18.98 0.70
CA GLU A 163 0.33 -20.41 0.95
C GLU A 163 0.67 -20.79 2.40
N GLN A 164 1.69 -20.14 2.97
CA GLN A 164 2.14 -20.42 4.33
C GLN A 164 1.15 -19.91 5.39
N ILE A 165 0.52 -18.75 5.16
CA ILE A 165 -0.45 -18.19 6.13
C ILE A 165 -1.84 -18.81 5.98
N GLY A 166 -2.21 -19.23 4.77
CA GLY A 166 -3.52 -19.84 4.53
C GLY A 166 -4.67 -18.90 4.89
N GLU A 167 -5.55 -19.36 5.79
CA GLU A 167 -6.72 -18.61 6.27
C GLU A 167 -6.47 -17.97 7.65
N ASP A 168 -5.25 -18.05 8.19
CA ASP A 168 -4.92 -17.47 9.48
C ASP A 168 -4.81 -15.94 9.40
N CYS A 169 -4.72 -15.31 10.58
CA CYS A 169 -4.45 -13.89 10.76
C CYS A 169 -3.05 -13.67 11.34
N GLY A 170 -2.42 -12.55 11.00
CA GLY A 170 -1.09 -12.16 11.49
C GLY A 170 -0.08 -11.97 10.37
N PHE A 171 1.15 -12.39 10.58
CA PHE A 171 2.25 -12.17 9.63
C PHE A 171 3.25 -13.32 9.65
N ILE A 172 4.05 -13.44 8.59
CA ILE A 172 5.11 -14.45 8.47
C ILE A 172 6.47 -13.77 8.31
N LEU A 173 7.31 -13.93 9.33
CA LEU A 173 8.69 -13.47 9.28
C LEU A 173 9.51 -14.36 8.34
N HIS A 174 10.25 -13.74 7.43
CA HIS A 174 11.13 -14.43 6.52
C HIS A 174 12.31 -13.53 6.15
N ASN A 175 13.41 -14.14 5.68
CA ASN A 175 14.61 -13.42 5.21
C ASN A 175 15.16 -12.37 6.21
N GLY A 176 15.03 -12.62 7.51
CA GLY A 176 15.50 -11.72 8.56
C GLY A 176 14.77 -10.37 8.63
N ARG A 177 13.57 -10.28 8.05
CA ARG A 177 12.69 -9.11 8.14
C ARG A 177 11.96 -9.06 9.48
N SER A 178 11.67 -7.86 9.96
CA SER A 178 10.80 -7.62 11.13
C SER A 178 9.32 -7.61 10.74
N GLU A 179 8.44 -7.62 11.75
CA GLU A 179 6.99 -7.48 11.57
C GLU A 179 6.62 -6.27 10.69
N THR A 180 7.29 -5.13 10.88
CA THR A 180 7.07 -3.89 10.12
C THR A 180 7.60 -3.92 8.68
N GLN A 181 8.12 -5.06 8.23
CA GLN A 181 8.77 -5.27 6.94
C GLN A 181 8.18 -6.47 6.18
N VAL A 182 7.18 -7.14 6.73
CA VAL A 182 6.48 -8.27 6.11
C VAL A 182 4.99 -7.96 5.95
N GLU A 183 4.32 -8.68 5.07
CA GLU A 183 2.88 -8.50 4.86
C GLU A 183 2.10 -8.98 6.08
N ASN A 184 1.05 -8.23 6.44
CA ASN A 184 0.07 -8.68 7.43
C ASN A 184 -1.23 -9.14 6.75
N TRP A 185 -1.88 -10.10 7.39
CA TRP A 185 -3.00 -10.85 6.84
C TRP A 185 -4.13 -10.96 7.84
N ILE A 186 -5.36 -10.94 7.34
CA ILE A 186 -6.57 -11.22 8.12
C ILE A 186 -7.44 -12.14 7.26
N ASN A 187 -7.71 -13.35 7.75
CA ASN A 187 -8.54 -14.37 7.08
C ASN A 187 -8.16 -14.60 5.61
N GLY A 188 -6.86 -14.79 5.36
CA GLY A 188 -6.34 -15.03 4.00
C GLY A 188 -6.33 -13.82 3.06
N ILE A 189 -6.57 -12.61 3.57
CA ILE A 189 -6.48 -11.37 2.80
C ILE A 189 -5.18 -10.64 3.17
N ALA A 190 -4.36 -10.31 2.17
CA ALA A 190 -3.10 -9.59 2.35
C ALA A 190 -3.31 -8.07 2.39
N GLY A 191 -2.34 -7.31 2.90
CA GLY A 191 -2.29 -5.87 2.68
C GLY A 191 -3.04 -5.04 3.70
N HIS A 192 -3.10 -5.46 4.96
CA HIS A 192 -3.89 -4.75 5.97
C HIS A 192 -3.18 -3.51 6.55
N GLY A 193 -1.86 -3.43 6.45
CA GLY A 193 -1.04 -2.30 6.89
C GLY A 193 0.15 -2.05 5.97
N GLY A 194 0.23 -0.83 5.44
CA GLY A 194 1.39 -0.36 4.69
C GLY A 194 1.52 -0.93 3.27
N ASN A 195 2.77 -1.01 2.82
CA ASN A 195 3.21 -1.23 1.44
C ASN A 195 2.85 -0.03 0.55
N VAL A 196 1.66 0.05 -0.04
CA VAL A 196 1.29 1.16 -0.94
C VAL A 196 0.02 1.84 -0.47
N TYR A 197 -0.16 3.10 -0.86
CA TYR A 197 -1.47 3.73 -0.83
C TYR A 197 -2.37 3.02 -1.84
N GLU A 198 -3.45 2.42 -1.36
CA GLU A 198 -4.35 1.64 -2.20
C GLU A 198 -5.61 2.42 -2.54
N PHE A 199 -6.08 2.24 -3.77
CA PHE A 199 -7.39 2.74 -4.20
C PHE A 199 -8.53 2.04 -3.46
N SER A 200 -9.48 2.82 -2.95
CA SER A 200 -10.79 2.34 -2.50
C SER A 200 -11.79 2.40 -3.66
N PHE A 201 -12.00 1.29 -4.36
CA PHE A 201 -12.96 1.25 -5.46
C PHE A 201 -14.39 1.50 -4.98
N GLY A 202 -15.13 2.32 -5.73
CA GLY A 202 -16.49 2.74 -5.37
C GLY A 202 -16.56 3.86 -4.33
N LEU A 203 -15.44 4.42 -3.87
CA LEU A 203 -15.39 5.49 -2.88
C LEU A 203 -14.73 6.76 -3.44
N LEU A 204 -15.46 7.88 -3.42
CA LEU A 204 -14.96 9.20 -3.78
C LEU A 204 -15.35 10.23 -2.73
N ARG A 205 -14.66 11.36 -2.72
CA ARG A 205 -15.11 12.54 -1.98
C ARG A 205 -15.21 13.78 -2.87
N TYR A 206 -16.13 14.66 -2.52
CA TYR A 206 -16.24 16.01 -3.07
C TYR A 206 -16.36 17.01 -1.92
N ASP A 207 -15.41 17.93 -1.79
CA ASP A 207 -15.40 18.94 -0.70
C ASP A 207 -15.61 18.34 0.71
N ASN A 208 -15.13 17.11 0.95
CA ASN A 208 -15.31 16.31 2.18
C ASN A 208 -16.66 15.64 2.40
N TYR A 209 -17.63 15.83 1.49
CA TYR A 209 -18.74 14.89 1.37
C TYR A 209 -18.26 13.60 0.72
N VAL A 210 -18.72 12.49 1.23
CA VAL A 210 -18.27 11.15 0.85
C VAL A 210 -19.35 10.49 0.02
N TYR A 211 -18.94 9.87 -1.08
CA TYR A 211 -19.83 9.27 -2.06
C TYR A 211 -19.47 7.80 -2.25
N LEU A 212 -20.46 6.93 -2.04
CA LEU A 212 -20.33 5.48 -2.17
C LEU A 212 -21.10 4.98 -3.40
N CYS A 213 -20.50 4.08 -4.15
CA CYS A 213 -21.12 3.34 -5.25
C CYS A 213 -20.94 1.84 -5.00
N HIS A 214 -22.02 1.06 -5.14
CA HIS A 214 -21.98 -0.42 -5.02
C HIS A 214 -21.92 -1.13 -6.38
N ASP A 215 -22.33 -0.45 -7.45
CA ASP A 215 -22.32 -1.05 -8.77
C ASP A 215 -20.93 -0.94 -9.37
N ARG A 216 -20.19 -2.06 -9.33
CA ARG A 216 -18.84 -2.18 -9.89
C ARG A 216 -18.73 -1.73 -11.34
N TYR A 217 -19.79 -1.91 -12.14
CA TYR A 217 -19.79 -1.50 -13.55
C TYR A 217 -20.00 0.02 -13.74
N GLN A 218 -20.39 0.71 -12.67
CA GLN A 218 -20.63 2.15 -12.62
C GLN A 218 -19.53 2.89 -11.84
N PHE A 219 -18.46 2.20 -11.43
CA PHE A 219 -17.34 2.83 -10.73
C PHE A 219 -16.71 3.93 -11.58
N LYS A 220 -16.46 3.69 -12.88
CA LYS A 220 -16.01 4.64 -13.93
C LYS A 220 -15.61 6.03 -13.42
N HIS A 221 -14.50 6.09 -12.70
CA HIS A 221 -14.13 7.20 -11.82
C HIS A 221 -13.28 8.28 -12.50
N ASN A 222 -13.68 8.76 -13.67
CA ASN A 222 -13.08 9.96 -14.27
C ASN A 222 -13.98 11.20 -14.15
N ASP A 223 -15.04 11.13 -13.35
CA ASP A 223 -16.02 12.19 -13.21
C ASP A 223 -16.37 12.53 -11.76
N ASP A 224 -16.99 13.69 -11.61
CA ASP A 224 -17.52 14.18 -10.34
C ASP A 224 -18.63 13.25 -9.82
N PRO A 225 -18.53 12.74 -8.57
CA PRO A 225 -19.51 11.79 -8.04
C PRO A 225 -20.91 12.40 -7.91
N ARG A 226 -21.04 13.73 -7.89
CA ARG A 226 -22.35 14.42 -7.85
C ARG A 226 -23.12 14.31 -9.16
N ASN A 227 -22.41 14.05 -10.27
CA ASN A 227 -22.99 13.96 -11.61
C ASN A 227 -23.34 12.52 -11.99
N ASN A 228 -23.00 11.53 -11.16
CA ASN A 228 -23.28 10.13 -11.40
C ASN A 228 -24.30 9.60 -10.37
N SER A 229 -25.50 9.25 -10.83
CA SER A 229 -26.57 8.77 -9.94
C SER A 229 -26.28 7.45 -9.22
N ALA A 230 -25.28 6.69 -9.67
CA ALA A 230 -24.83 5.48 -9.00
C ALA A 230 -24.08 5.78 -7.68
N PHE A 231 -23.47 6.96 -7.57
CA PHE A 231 -22.84 7.44 -6.35
C PHE A 231 -23.87 8.09 -5.43
N LYS A 232 -23.88 7.67 -4.17
CA LYS A 232 -24.72 8.26 -3.12
C LYS A 232 -23.85 8.98 -2.11
N ASN A 233 -24.22 10.21 -1.80
CA ASN A 233 -23.65 10.92 -0.67
C ASN A 233 -24.07 10.19 0.61
N VAL A 234 -23.11 9.66 1.35
CA VAL A 234 -23.34 8.88 2.58
C VAL A 234 -22.93 9.63 3.83
N GLY A 235 -22.11 10.67 3.73
CA GLY A 235 -21.62 11.36 4.92
C GLY A 235 -20.71 12.53 4.64
N PHE A 236 -20.22 13.11 5.72
CA PHE A 236 -19.33 14.26 5.71
C PHE A 236 -18.40 14.21 6.92
N PHE A 237 -17.14 14.56 6.72
CA PHE A 237 -16.22 14.83 7.82
C PHE A 237 -15.18 15.86 7.41
N GLU A 238 -14.96 16.87 8.24
CA GLU A 238 -13.98 17.91 7.97
C GLU A 238 -13.03 18.09 9.16
N GLN A 239 -11.74 18.16 8.84
CA GLN A 239 -10.70 18.55 9.79
C GLN A 239 -10.80 20.06 10.05
N THR A 240 -11.27 20.42 11.24
CA THR A 240 -11.56 21.82 11.64
C THR A 240 -10.39 22.52 12.33
N ASP A 241 -9.38 21.77 12.77
CA ASP A 241 -8.17 22.30 13.43
C ASP A 241 -7.12 22.86 12.45
N GLY A 242 -7.43 22.87 11.14
CA GLY A 242 -6.51 23.34 10.09
C GLY A 242 -5.32 22.42 9.85
N GLY A 243 -5.26 21.26 10.51
CA GLY A 243 -4.25 20.24 10.28
C GLY A 243 -4.46 19.51 8.95
N SER A 244 -3.37 19.02 8.36
CA SER A 244 -3.42 18.08 7.23
C SER A 244 -3.53 16.63 7.68
N TYR A 245 -3.67 16.39 8.98
CA TYR A 245 -3.40 15.12 9.64
C TYR A 245 -4.08 15.05 11.00
N GLY A 246 -4.63 13.88 11.35
CA GLY A 246 -4.97 13.57 12.73
C GLY A 246 -5.27 12.08 12.95
N TRP A 247 -5.06 11.62 14.18
CA TRP A 247 -5.38 10.25 14.60
C TRP A 247 -6.87 10.08 14.83
N ILE A 248 -7.46 9.07 14.22
CA ILE A 248 -8.89 8.74 14.28
C ILE A 248 -9.23 8.27 15.69
N LYS A 249 -10.13 9.00 16.34
CA LYS A 249 -10.63 8.71 17.68
C LYS A 249 -11.97 8.02 17.66
N ASN A 250 -12.86 8.46 16.78
CA ASN A 250 -14.20 7.89 16.67
C ASN A 250 -14.64 7.80 15.21
N MET A 251 -15.38 6.74 14.92
CA MET A 251 -16.04 6.48 13.64
C MET A 251 -17.47 6.01 13.91
N SER A 252 -18.36 6.27 12.96
CA SER A 252 -19.75 5.79 13.04
C SER A 252 -20.24 5.40 11.68
N MET A 253 -21.24 4.51 11.65
CA MET A 253 -22.00 4.23 10.44
C MET A 253 -22.66 5.52 9.94
N VAL A 254 -22.49 5.80 8.65
CA VAL A 254 -23.09 6.92 7.93
C VAL A 254 -23.78 6.40 6.67
N GLY A 255 -24.78 7.13 6.20
CA GLY A 255 -25.59 6.75 5.05
C GLY A 255 -26.87 6.01 5.44
N GLU A 256 -27.58 5.51 4.45
CA GLU A 256 -28.86 4.83 4.59
C GLU A 256 -28.87 3.60 3.67
N ALA A 257 -29.49 2.51 4.13
CA ALA A 257 -29.52 1.27 3.37
C ALA A 257 -30.05 1.50 1.93
N PRO A 258 -29.39 0.94 0.89
CA PRO A 258 -28.26 0.01 0.96
C PRO A 258 -26.87 0.66 1.06
N TYR A 259 -26.74 1.99 1.02
CA TYR A 259 -25.48 2.72 0.99
C TYR A 259 -25.03 3.15 2.39
N VAL A 260 -24.30 2.27 3.06
CA VAL A 260 -23.82 2.51 4.43
C VAL A 260 -22.33 2.16 4.55
N MET A 261 -21.58 2.98 5.29
CA MET A 261 -20.17 2.73 5.64
C MET A 261 -19.82 3.35 6.99
N GLU A 262 -18.76 2.92 7.68
CA GLU A 262 -18.19 3.76 8.73
C GLU A 262 -17.46 4.95 8.12
N TRP A 263 -17.64 6.10 8.76
CA TRP A 263 -16.87 7.29 8.45
C TRP A 263 -16.42 8.00 9.72
N ILE A 264 -15.36 8.79 9.59
CA ILE A 264 -14.73 9.52 10.69
C ILE A 264 -15.74 10.49 11.28
N GLN A 265 -15.80 10.54 12.61
CA GLN A 265 -16.59 11.52 13.38
C GLN A 265 -15.71 12.40 14.25
N GLU A 266 -14.55 11.90 14.69
CA GLU A 266 -13.69 12.61 15.62
C GLU A 266 -12.22 12.22 15.41
N LEU A 267 -11.33 13.22 15.53
CA LEU A 267 -9.88 13.05 15.62
C LEU A 267 -9.39 13.39 17.03
N GLY A 268 -8.14 13.01 17.34
CA GLY A 268 -7.51 13.30 18.63
C GLY A 268 -7.09 12.06 19.42
N ALA A 269 -6.98 10.91 18.75
CA ALA A 269 -6.35 9.72 19.32
C ALA A 269 -4.81 9.81 19.24
N GLY A 270 -4.11 8.69 19.37
CA GLY A 270 -2.67 8.58 19.18
C GLY A 270 -2.29 7.26 18.52
N SER A 271 -0.98 7.08 18.28
CA SER A 271 -0.42 5.92 17.58
C SER A 271 -0.61 4.56 18.27
N THR A 272 -1.22 4.54 19.45
CA THR A 272 -1.47 3.33 20.25
C THR A 272 -2.85 3.33 20.90
N THR A 273 -3.71 4.33 20.65
CA THR A 273 -5.02 4.46 21.29
C THR A 273 -6.13 4.49 20.25
N HIS A 274 -7.34 4.05 20.65
CA HIS A 274 -8.50 3.92 19.75
C HIS A 274 -8.17 3.03 18.55
N TYR A 275 -8.29 3.57 17.34
CA TYR A 275 -8.01 2.84 16.11
C TYR A 275 -6.52 2.80 15.76
N ALA A 276 -5.70 3.70 16.33
CA ALA A 276 -4.32 3.94 15.90
C ALA A 276 -4.20 4.15 14.38
N ASP A 277 -5.23 4.72 13.76
CA ASP A 277 -5.33 5.02 12.34
C ASP A 277 -5.35 6.53 12.11
N VAL A 278 -4.99 6.97 10.91
CA VAL A 278 -4.78 8.40 10.61
C VAL A 278 -5.59 8.88 9.43
N ALA A 279 -6.09 10.11 9.51
CA ALA A 279 -6.76 10.78 8.41
C ALA A 279 -5.91 11.94 7.91
N TYR A 280 -5.61 11.95 6.62
CA TYR A 280 -4.86 13.01 5.97
C TYR A 280 -5.69 13.78 4.95
N TYR A 281 -5.45 15.09 4.90
CA TYR A 281 -5.94 15.97 3.83
C TYR A 281 -7.48 16.01 3.69
N LEU A 282 -8.19 15.99 4.83
CA LEU A 282 -9.65 16.21 4.90
C LEU A 282 -9.99 17.63 5.40
N ALA A 283 -9.09 18.59 5.19
CA ALA A 283 -9.26 19.99 5.59
C ALA A 283 -9.82 20.86 4.45
N PRO A 284 -10.35 22.08 4.74
CA PRO A 284 -10.88 23.00 3.74
C PRO A 284 -9.95 23.39 2.59
N SER A 285 -8.64 23.20 2.73
CA SER A 285 -7.64 23.47 1.68
C SER A 285 -7.65 22.41 0.56
N TRP A 286 -8.29 21.26 0.78
CA TRP A 286 -8.27 20.11 -0.14
C TRP A 286 -9.66 19.80 -0.67
N ARG A 287 -10.13 20.66 -1.57
CA ARG A 287 -11.48 20.64 -2.18
C ARG A 287 -11.50 20.03 -3.57
N GLY A 288 -12.69 19.88 -4.13
CA GLY A 288 -12.99 19.23 -5.40
C GLY A 288 -13.16 17.71 -5.27
N THR A 289 -13.32 17.05 -6.42
CA THR A 289 -13.38 15.59 -6.51
C THR A 289 -12.02 14.97 -6.21
N ARG A 290 -12.00 14.03 -5.27
CA ARG A 290 -10.78 13.36 -4.81
C ARG A 290 -11.01 11.88 -4.62
N ILE A 291 -9.93 11.13 -4.82
CA ILE A 291 -9.82 9.72 -4.47
C ILE A 291 -9.58 9.62 -2.97
N VAL A 292 -10.15 8.59 -2.34
CA VAL A 292 -9.79 8.18 -0.98
C VAL A 292 -8.82 7.00 -1.10
N LEU A 293 -7.60 7.17 -0.60
CA LEU A 293 -6.60 6.10 -0.55
C LEU A 293 -6.53 5.52 0.86
N ARG A 294 -6.21 4.23 0.98
CA ARG A 294 -6.11 3.49 2.26
C ARG A 294 -4.72 2.91 2.50
N ARG A 295 -4.51 2.32 3.69
CA ARG A 295 -3.39 1.44 4.13
C ARG A 295 -2.00 2.09 4.25
N PHE A 296 -1.73 3.14 3.48
CA PHE A 296 -0.50 3.97 3.51
C PHE A 296 0.76 3.28 2.97
N GLY A 297 1.83 4.06 2.83
CA GLY A 297 3.06 3.62 2.17
C GLY A 297 4.03 2.88 3.09
N TRP A 298 4.98 2.17 2.48
CA TRP A 298 6.01 1.39 3.16
C TRP A 298 7.01 2.17 4.02
N SER A 299 6.86 3.49 4.09
CA SER A 299 7.71 4.39 4.87
C SER A 299 6.97 5.14 5.97
N ASP A 300 5.66 4.92 6.12
CA ASP A 300 4.81 5.81 6.91
C ASP A 300 4.64 5.33 8.38
N GLY A 301 5.26 4.20 8.73
CA GLY A 301 5.44 3.74 10.11
C GLY A 301 4.12 3.50 10.83
N SER A 302 3.96 4.09 12.02
CA SER A 302 2.76 3.90 12.85
C SER A 302 1.48 4.47 12.25
N GLY A 303 1.57 5.31 11.20
CA GLY A 303 0.40 5.77 10.45
C GLY A 303 -0.13 4.74 9.46
N CYS A 304 0.56 3.61 9.27
CA CYS A 304 0.08 2.52 8.43
C CYS A 304 -0.93 1.69 9.21
N GLY A 305 -2.20 1.91 8.96
CA GLY A 305 -3.25 1.08 9.49
C GLY A 305 -4.43 0.98 8.55
N ARG A 306 -5.35 0.11 8.91
CA ARG A 306 -6.41 -0.34 8.02
C ARG A 306 -7.39 0.77 7.68
N ARG A 307 -7.78 1.58 8.67
CA ARG A 307 -8.70 2.71 8.45
C ARG A 307 -8.00 3.99 8.09
N SER A 308 -6.67 3.99 8.12
CA SER A 308 -5.90 5.15 7.72
C SER A 308 -6.28 5.54 6.30
N LEU A 309 -6.60 6.82 6.09
CA LEU A 309 -7.02 7.35 4.80
C LEU A 309 -6.29 8.64 4.40
N ASP A 310 -6.08 8.79 3.09
CA ASP A 310 -5.53 9.98 2.46
C ASP A 310 -6.54 10.52 1.43
N GLY A 311 -6.93 11.79 1.61
CA GLY A 311 -7.87 12.48 0.74
C GLY A 311 -7.23 13.40 -0.30
N TYR A 312 -5.91 13.45 -0.47
CA TYR A 312 -5.23 14.48 -1.28
C TYR A 312 -5.43 14.31 -2.79
N ASN A 313 -5.47 13.07 -3.25
CA ASN A 313 -5.24 12.72 -4.65
C ASN A 313 -6.45 13.03 -5.55
N VAL A 314 -6.20 13.59 -6.73
CA VAL A 314 -7.21 13.78 -7.79
C VAL A 314 -7.39 12.49 -8.60
N LEU A 315 -8.45 12.42 -9.43
CA LEU A 315 -8.78 11.25 -10.25
C LEU A 315 -7.63 10.79 -11.19
N SER A 316 -6.83 11.73 -11.69
CA SER A 316 -5.68 11.45 -12.56
C SER A 316 -4.39 11.12 -11.80
N ALA A 317 -4.44 11.01 -10.47
CA ALA A 317 -3.24 10.75 -9.68
C ALA A 317 -2.64 9.39 -10.05
N SER A 318 -1.34 9.39 -10.30
CA SER A 318 -0.51 8.21 -10.48
C SER A 318 0.84 8.51 -9.84
N SER A 319 1.26 7.64 -8.92
CA SER A 319 2.50 7.80 -8.18
C SER A 319 3.09 6.43 -7.89
N TRP A 320 4.40 6.37 -7.72
CA TRP A 320 5.10 5.14 -7.35
C TRP A 320 4.72 4.60 -5.97
N ARG A 321 4.01 5.38 -5.16
CA ARG A 321 3.47 4.97 -3.86
C ARG A 321 1.98 4.64 -3.92
N VAL A 322 1.31 4.95 -5.02
CA VAL A 322 -0.13 4.79 -5.19
C VAL A 322 -0.38 3.64 -6.14
N GLY A 323 -1.26 2.74 -5.76
CA GLY A 323 -1.43 1.50 -6.46
C GLY A 323 -2.70 0.76 -6.10
N TRP A 324 -2.73 -0.49 -6.53
CA TRP A 324 -3.77 -1.43 -6.20
C TRP A 324 -3.17 -2.82 -6.06
N ARG A 325 -3.83 -3.66 -5.29
CA ARG A 325 -3.62 -5.11 -5.36
C ARG A 325 -4.94 -5.79 -5.52
N ALA A 326 -4.93 -6.87 -6.29
CA ALA A 326 -5.95 -7.88 -6.10
C ALA A 326 -5.62 -8.63 -4.80
N SER A 327 -6.59 -8.79 -3.92
CA SER A 327 -6.37 -9.61 -2.73
C SER A 327 -6.33 -11.08 -3.15
N PRO A 328 -5.29 -11.85 -2.75
CA PRO A 328 -5.28 -13.30 -2.92
C PRO A 328 -6.33 -13.93 -2.01
N SER A 329 -7.60 -13.89 -2.37
CA SER A 329 -8.62 -14.65 -1.63
C SER A 329 -8.57 -16.12 -2.07
N LYS A 330 -8.17 -17.01 -1.16
CA LYS A 330 -8.66 -18.40 -1.20
C LYS A 330 -10.08 -18.36 -0.67
N LEU A 331 -11.06 -18.02 -1.50
CA LEU A 331 -12.40 -18.49 -1.16
C LEU A 331 -12.44 -20.00 -1.42
N PRO A 332 -12.98 -20.80 -0.47
CA PRO A 332 -13.04 -22.24 -0.64
C PRO A 332 -13.77 -22.59 -1.94
N LYS A 333 -13.24 -23.59 -2.66
CA LYS A 333 -13.93 -24.21 -3.79
C LYS A 333 -15.13 -25.01 -3.33
#